data_AF-A0A842WQE3-F1
#
_entry.id   AF-A0A842WQE3-F1
#
_cell.length_a   1.000
_cell.length_b   1.000
_cell.length_c   1.000
_cell.angle_alpha   90.00
_cell.angle_beta   90.00
_cell.angle_gamma   90.00
#
_symmetry.space_group_name_H-M   'P 1'
#
loop_
_entity.id
_entity.type
_entity.pdbx_description
1 polymer ?
#
loop_
_entity_poly.entity_id
_entity_poly.type
_entity_poly.pdbx_seq_one_letter_code
_entity_poly.pdbx_strand_id
1 'polypeptide(L)'
;MKVKYSKGPYITFKLGTNWERGCDMEVRISYLNHINRRYEKAFDVDETFIDLSGLGISKINLAQLNRFSDIRKIDLSENYITEIDLGPLVRADHLEELNLGMNQLTNVFLAPLGRCDNLRILDLHNNALDSIYLSPLAMCTALRDLRLHRNLIEEINIAPLAHCKSLEYLRLDRNPFIEIDLNPLSKLKNLRELFLEYCPILLLELDPIAECESLEGLWLRKLRVWDFELNPLQHCKNLKWLDLSENKVPFIEVTALFHCPKLQRIVIDVSNIPTASTKVRSIKAPPGLDKIRDRIYWKDFT
;
A
#
# COMPACT_ATOMS: atom_id res chain seq x y z
N MET A 1 -1.58 -37.83 37.48
CA MET A 1 -0.83 -36.59 37.15
C MET A 1 -1.34 -35.49 38.09
N LYS A 2 -0.50 -34.85 38.90
CA LYS A 2 -0.91 -33.68 39.71
C LYS A 2 -0.46 -32.42 38.97
N VAL A 3 -1.41 -31.61 38.50
CA VAL A 3 -1.15 -30.30 37.89
C VAL A 3 -1.21 -29.26 39.01
N LYS A 4 -0.19 -28.41 39.12
CA LYS A 4 -0.20 -27.28 40.04
C LYS A 4 -0.05 -26.02 39.21
N TYR A 5 -1.08 -25.17 39.21
CA TYR A 5 -1.00 -23.85 38.63
C TYR A 5 -0.05 -23.01 39.49
N SER A 6 1.11 -22.64 38.96
CA SER A 6 2.00 -21.69 39.62
C SER A 6 1.51 -20.28 39.32
N LYS A 7 1.68 -19.34 40.26
CA LYS A 7 1.39 -17.90 40.04
C LYS A 7 2.49 -17.23 39.18
N GLY A 8 2.95 -17.91 38.13
CA GLY A 8 3.99 -17.49 37.20
C GLY A 8 3.78 -18.13 35.81
N PRO A 9 4.59 -17.80 34.80
CA PRO A 9 4.32 -18.11 33.38
C PRO A 9 4.52 -19.60 32.99
N TYR A 10 4.61 -20.50 33.96
CA TYR A 10 4.92 -21.91 33.73
C TYR A 10 3.86 -22.83 34.32
N ILE A 11 3.42 -23.80 33.53
CA ILE A 11 2.74 -25.00 34.02
C ILE A 11 3.82 -26.05 34.30
N THR A 12 4.05 -26.39 35.56
CA THR A 12 4.93 -27.49 35.93
C THR A 12 4.13 -28.78 36.05
N PHE A 13 4.54 -29.82 35.32
CA PHE A 13 3.95 -31.14 35.41
C PHE A 13 4.87 -32.04 36.24
N LYS A 14 4.28 -32.91 37.06
CA LYS A 14 5.02 -33.91 37.84
C LYS A 14 4.93 -35.28 37.16
N LEU A 15 6.03 -35.74 36.60
CA LEU A 15 6.24 -37.10 36.09
C LEU A 15 7.20 -37.82 37.05
N GLY A 16 6.68 -38.78 37.84
CA GLY A 16 7.47 -39.45 38.88
C GLY A 16 7.82 -38.53 40.06
N THR A 17 9.08 -38.51 40.49
CA THR A 17 9.59 -37.67 41.60
C THR A 17 10.07 -36.29 41.15
N ASN A 18 10.28 -36.07 39.86
CA ASN A 18 10.84 -34.84 39.30
C ASN A 18 9.74 -33.90 38.79
N TRP A 19 9.98 -32.59 38.94
CA TRP A 19 9.17 -31.54 38.34
C TRP A 19 9.81 -31.15 37.01
N GLU A 20 9.10 -31.32 35.91
CA GLU A 20 9.54 -30.85 34.60
C GLU A 20 8.90 -29.48 34.31
N ARG A 21 9.68 -28.55 33.74
CA ARG A 21 9.15 -27.29 33.22
C ARG A 21 8.29 -27.64 31.99
N GLY A 22 7.00 -27.32 32.03
CA GLY A 22 6.14 -27.42 30.85
C GLY A 22 6.64 -26.49 29.74
N CYS A 23 6.22 -26.79 28.50
CA CYS A 23 6.55 -26.00 27.32
C CYS A 23 6.35 -24.51 27.58
N ASP A 24 7.31 -23.67 27.19
CA ASP A 24 7.16 -22.21 27.20
C ASP A 24 5.96 -21.85 26.31
N MET A 25 4.81 -21.60 26.95
CA MET A 25 3.60 -21.10 26.26
C MET A 25 3.75 -19.63 25.90
N GLU A 26 4.76 -18.93 26.44
CA GLU A 26 5.10 -17.56 26.09
C GLU A 26 6.30 -17.49 25.14
N VAL A 27 6.19 -16.59 24.17
CA VAL A 27 7.29 -16.10 23.34
C VAL A 27 7.61 -14.68 23.78
N ARG A 28 8.88 -14.42 24.14
CA ARG A 28 9.37 -13.09 24.53
C ARG A 28 10.17 -12.49 23.39
N ILE A 29 9.72 -11.35 22.89
CA ILE A 29 10.41 -10.60 21.86
C ILE A 29 11.18 -9.46 22.53
N SER A 30 12.50 -9.49 22.39
CA SER A 30 13.41 -8.46 22.91
C SER A 30 13.60 -7.33 21.89
N TYR A 31 13.63 -6.09 22.38
CA TYR A 31 13.92 -4.92 21.57
C TYR A 31 14.68 -3.85 22.36
N LEU A 32 15.32 -2.93 21.63
CA LEU A 32 15.86 -1.69 22.16
C LEU A 32 14.94 -0.56 21.78
N ASN A 33 14.75 0.40 22.69
CA ASN A 33 14.06 1.64 22.35
C ASN A 33 15.04 2.71 21.80
N HIS A 34 14.54 3.88 21.41
CA HIS A 34 15.33 4.99 20.86
C HIS A 34 16.43 5.55 21.79
N ILE A 35 16.41 5.24 23.10
CA ILE A 35 17.50 5.57 24.04
C ILE A 35 18.38 4.36 24.40
N ASN A 36 18.36 3.31 23.58
CA ASN A 36 19.12 2.06 23.75
C ASN A 36 18.82 1.27 25.02
N ARG A 37 17.64 1.46 25.62
CA ARG A 37 17.20 0.65 26.76
C ARG A 37 16.50 -0.61 26.26
N ARG A 38 16.88 -1.76 26.85
CA ARG A 38 16.32 -3.07 26.51
C ARG A 38 14.97 -3.28 27.19
N TYR A 39 14.04 -3.81 26.43
CA TYR A 39 12.72 -4.26 26.87
C TYR A 39 12.40 -5.62 26.28
N GLU A 40 11.39 -6.26 26.85
CA GLU A 40 10.82 -7.50 26.34
C GLU A 40 9.29 -7.39 26.41
N LYS A 41 8.61 -7.81 25.35
CA LYS A 41 7.16 -8.00 25.34
C LYS A 41 6.89 -9.50 25.20
N ALA A 42 6.06 -10.03 26.08
CA ALA A 42 5.64 -11.42 26.06
C ALA A 42 4.33 -11.55 25.26
N PHE A 43 4.22 -12.65 24.53
CA PHE A 43 3.06 -13.04 23.74
C PHE A 43 2.79 -14.51 23.97
N ASP A 44 1.53 -14.92 23.90
CA ASP A 44 1.20 -16.34 23.89
C ASP A 44 1.61 -16.97 22.54
N VAL A 45 2.02 -18.23 22.55
CA VAL A 45 2.57 -18.92 21.37
C VAL A 45 1.56 -19.13 20.24
N ASP A 46 0.26 -19.10 20.56
CA ASP A 46 -0.87 -19.22 19.66
C ASP A 46 -1.40 -17.87 19.15
N GLU A 47 -0.76 -16.75 19.53
CA GLU A 47 -1.08 -15.44 18.99
C GLU A 47 -0.93 -15.40 17.47
N THR A 48 -1.97 -14.92 16.81
CA THR A 48 -1.98 -14.70 15.35
C THR A 48 -1.64 -13.27 14.98
N PHE A 49 -1.67 -12.35 15.95
CA PHE A 49 -1.36 -10.95 15.78
C PHE A 49 -0.30 -10.50 16.80
N ILE A 50 0.84 -10.06 16.29
CA ILE A 50 1.92 -9.50 17.09
C ILE A 50 1.92 -7.99 16.94
N ASP A 51 1.32 -7.31 17.92
CA ASP A 51 1.34 -5.85 18.03
C ASP A 51 2.58 -5.37 18.78
N LEU A 52 3.46 -4.67 18.10
CA LEU A 52 4.65 -4.00 18.61
C LEU A 52 4.67 -2.52 18.21
N SER A 53 3.51 -1.97 17.82
CA SER A 53 3.38 -0.58 17.39
C SER A 53 3.57 0.41 18.56
N GLY A 54 4.12 1.59 18.28
CA GLY A 54 4.16 2.69 19.27
C GLY A 54 5.05 2.44 20.49
N LEU A 55 5.88 1.39 20.51
CA LEU A 55 6.72 1.02 21.66
C LEU A 55 8.06 1.77 21.71
N GLY A 56 8.28 2.67 20.75
CA GLY A 56 9.51 3.44 20.62
C GLY A 56 10.73 2.59 20.26
N ILE A 57 10.51 1.49 19.54
CA ILE A 57 11.52 0.52 19.11
C ILE A 57 12.51 1.17 18.15
N SER A 58 13.80 1.03 18.41
CA SER A 58 14.88 1.41 17.47
C SER A 58 15.55 0.20 16.83
N LYS A 59 15.65 -0.91 17.57
CA LYS A 59 16.21 -2.18 17.11
C LYS A 59 15.41 -3.34 17.65
N ILE A 60 15.14 -4.32 16.81
CA ILE A 60 14.40 -5.52 17.17
C ILE A 60 15.00 -6.74 16.48
N ASN A 61 14.99 -7.87 17.17
CA ASN A 61 15.30 -9.16 16.59
C ASN A 61 13.99 -9.95 16.42
N LEU A 62 13.68 -10.34 15.18
CA LEU A 62 12.47 -11.09 14.84
C LEU A 62 12.66 -12.61 14.88
N ALA A 63 13.83 -13.13 15.27
CA ALA A 63 14.11 -14.58 15.26
C ALA A 63 13.11 -15.40 16.08
N GLN A 64 12.56 -14.81 17.15
CA GLN A 64 11.55 -15.43 18.01
C GLN A 64 10.20 -15.61 17.32
N LEU A 65 9.93 -14.92 16.20
CA LEU A 65 8.69 -15.12 15.42
C LEU A 65 8.55 -16.55 14.89
N ASN A 66 9.66 -17.28 14.72
CA ASN A 66 9.65 -18.69 14.33
C ASN A 66 9.02 -19.64 15.37
N ARG A 67 8.72 -19.15 16.58
CA ARG A 67 8.11 -19.95 17.64
C ARG A 67 6.59 -19.97 17.58
N PHE A 68 5.97 -19.02 16.87
CA PHE A 68 4.52 -18.96 16.74
C PHE A 68 4.07 -19.86 15.59
N SER A 69 2.93 -20.53 15.77
CA SER A 69 2.44 -21.50 14.78
C SER A 69 1.59 -20.88 13.66
N ASP A 70 0.97 -19.72 13.89
CA ASP A 70 0.00 -19.12 12.96
C ASP A 70 0.02 -17.58 12.98
N ILE A 71 1.21 -16.96 12.91
CA ILE A 71 1.28 -15.50 12.78
C ILE A 71 0.67 -15.10 11.44
N ARG A 72 -0.37 -14.28 11.52
CA ARG A 72 -1.06 -13.67 10.37
C ARG A 72 -0.75 -12.20 10.25
N LYS A 73 -0.49 -11.52 11.37
CA LYS A 73 -0.30 -10.07 11.39
C LYS A 73 0.87 -9.68 12.27
N ILE A 74 1.72 -8.80 11.76
CA ILE A 74 2.80 -8.18 12.52
C ILE A 74 2.69 -6.68 12.33
N ASP A 75 2.49 -5.96 13.43
CA ASP A 75 2.50 -4.50 13.44
C ASP A 75 3.73 -3.98 14.20
N LEU A 76 4.62 -3.31 13.47
CA LEU A 76 5.82 -2.66 13.96
C LEU A 76 5.79 -1.15 13.67
N SER A 77 4.62 -0.61 13.35
CA SER A 77 4.45 0.80 12.98
C SER A 77 4.64 1.76 14.15
N GLU A 78 4.77 3.04 13.84
CA GLU A 78 4.90 4.12 14.84
C GLU A 78 6.09 3.90 15.79
N ASN A 79 7.23 3.50 15.23
CA ASN A 79 8.47 3.25 15.96
C ASN A 79 9.62 4.09 15.38
N TYR A 80 10.85 3.85 15.84
CA TYR A 80 12.07 4.54 15.42
C TYR A 80 13.04 3.57 14.71
N ILE A 81 12.52 2.55 14.02
CA ILE A 81 13.33 1.51 13.39
C ILE A 81 14.03 2.09 12.16
N THR A 82 15.36 1.98 12.11
CA THR A 82 16.19 2.43 10.97
C THR A 82 16.62 1.28 10.06
N GLU A 83 16.70 0.07 10.61
CA GLU A 83 17.11 -1.16 9.92
C GLU A 83 16.28 -2.32 10.46
N ILE A 84 15.87 -3.25 9.58
CA ILE A 84 15.12 -4.43 9.99
C ILE A 84 15.53 -5.65 9.18
N ASP A 85 15.79 -6.76 9.88
CA ASP A 85 16.00 -8.07 9.27
C ASP A 85 14.67 -8.83 9.19
N LEU A 86 14.16 -8.99 7.97
CA LEU A 86 12.95 -9.77 7.68
C LEU A 86 13.25 -11.26 7.48
N GLY A 87 14.51 -11.72 7.57
CA GLY A 87 14.91 -13.11 7.38
C GLY A 87 14.06 -14.15 8.15
N PRO A 88 13.69 -13.90 9.42
CA PRO A 88 12.78 -14.78 10.15
C PRO A 88 11.40 -14.97 9.53
N LEU A 89 10.92 -14.05 8.68
CA LEU A 89 9.61 -14.15 8.03
C LEU A 89 9.55 -15.19 6.92
N VAL A 90 10.69 -15.78 6.50
CA VAL A 90 10.73 -16.88 5.53
C VAL A 90 9.88 -18.09 5.97
N ARG A 91 9.63 -18.24 7.28
CA ARG A 91 8.81 -19.32 7.85
C ARG A 91 7.41 -18.88 8.29
N ALA A 92 7.04 -17.63 8.03
CA ALA A 92 5.73 -17.09 8.38
C ALA A 92 4.72 -17.40 7.28
N ASP A 93 4.43 -18.70 7.08
CA ASP A 93 3.65 -19.22 5.95
C ASP A 93 2.21 -18.66 5.88
N HIS A 94 1.68 -18.24 7.04
CA HIS A 94 0.33 -17.69 7.19
C HIS A 94 0.30 -16.16 7.27
N LEU A 95 1.44 -15.47 7.08
CA LEU A 95 1.50 -14.02 7.19
C LEU A 95 0.62 -13.36 6.13
N GLU A 96 -0.36 -12.58 6.59
CA GLU A 96 -1.31 -11.83 5.78
C GLU A 96 -1.00 -10.33 5.77
N GLU A 97 -0.43 -9.80 6.86
CA GLU A 97 -0.21 -8.37 7.03
C GLU A 97 1.12 -8.09 7.74
N LEU A 98 1.94 -7.26 7.09
CA LEU A 98 3.16 -6.70 7.68
C LEU A 98 3.06 -5.17 7.62
N ASN A 99 2.99 -4.55 8.79
CA ASN A 99 2.98 -3.10 8.94
C ASN A 99 4.31 -2.61 9.54
N LEU A 100 5.06 -1.86 8.73
CA LEU A 100 6.32 -1.19 9.06
C LEU A 100 6.21 0.33 8.86
N GLY A 101 4.99 0.85 8.74
CA GLY A 101 4.73 2.26 8.50
C GLY A 101 5.20 3.17 9.65
N MET A 102 5.41 4.46 9.38
CA MET A 102 5.79 5.45 10.39
C MET A 102 7.04 5.03 11.19
N ASN A 103 8.12 4.67 10.48
CA ASN A 103 9.44 4.35 11.02
C ASN A 103 10.50 5.27 10.37
N GLN A 104 11.79 4.90 10.47
CA GLN A 104 12.91 5.64 9.88
C GLN A 104 13.73 4.77 8.93
N LEU A 105 13.09 3.78 8.30
CA LEU A 105 13.75 2.84 7.39
C LEU A 105 14.26 3.59 6.16
N THR A 106 15.54 3.39 5.82
CA THR A 106 16.14 3.92 4.58
C THR A 106 16.20 2.88 3.46
N ASN A 107 16.20 1.60 3.83
CA ASN A 107 16.06 0.47 2.91
C ASN A 107 15.37 -0.70 3.62
N VAL A 108 14.78 -1.60 2.84
CA VAL A 108 14.23 -2.87 3.34
C VAL A 108 14.50 -3.98 2.33
N PHE A 109 15.11 -5.07 2.80
CA PHE A 109 15.35 -6.26 1.97
C PHE A 109 14.10 -7.16 1.96
N LEU A 110 13.30 -7.07 0.89
CA LEU A 110 12.01 -7.76 0.79
C LEU A 110 12.10 -9.25 0.41
N ALA A 111 13.27 -9.81 0.12
CA ALA A 111 13.38 -11.19 -0.37
C ALA A 111 12.68 -12.25 0.52
N PRO A 112 12.71 -12.15 1.87
CA PRO A 112 11.95 -13.04 2.74
C PRO A 112 10.44 -13.09 2.45
N LEU A 113 9.84 -11.96 2.04
CA LEU A 113 8.41 -11.85 1.76
C LEU A 113 7.99 -12.65 0.52
N GLY A 114 8.93 -13.00 -0.36
CA GLY A 114 8.65 -13.87 -1.52
C GLY A 114 8.25 -15.30 -1.14
N ARG A 115 8.27 -15.66 0.16
CA ARG A 115 7.74 -16.92 0.72
C ARG A 115 6.41 -16.75 1.45
N CYS A 116 5.96 -15.51 1.65
CA CYS A 116 4.70 -15.21 2.32
C CYS A 116 3.57 -15.20 1.27
N ASP A 117 3.17 -16.39 0.80
CA ASP A 117 2.18 -16.56 -0.27
C ASP A 117 0.81 -15.97 0.08
N ASN A 118 0.51 -15.87 1.38
CA ASN A 118 -0.73 -15.31 1.92
C ASN A 118 -0.69 -13.80 2.17
N LEU A 119 0.44 -13.12 1.89
CA LEU A 119 0.60 -11.70 2.18
C LEU A 119 -0.41 -10.87 1.38
N ARG A 120 -1.27 -10.14 2.08
CA ARG A 120 -2.34 -9.29 1.55
C ARG A 120 -2.01 -7.81 1.69
N ILE A 121 -1.33 -7.42 2.77
CA ILE A 121 -1.03 -6.03 3.07
C ILE A 121 0.46 -5.90 3.41
N LEU A 122 1.14 -5.03 2.66
CA LEU A 122 2.47 -4.56 3.01
C LEU A 122 2.44 -3.05 3.16
N ASP A 123 2.65 -2.59 4.39
CA ASP A 123 2.68 -1.18 4.71
C ASP A 123 4.09 -0.72 5.08
N LEU A 124 4.64 0.18 4.28
CA LEU A 124 5.96 0.79 4.43
C LEU A 124 5.86 2.32 4.38
N HIS A 125 4.66 2.88 4.58
CA HIS A 125 4.44 4.32 4.43
C HIS A 125 5.18 5.14 5.47
N ASN A 126 5.44 6.42 5.17
CA ASN A 126 6.03 7.37 6.13
C ASN A 126 7.35 6.84 6.74
N ASN A 127 8.26 6.43 5.86
CA ASN A 127 9.65 6.05 6.17
C ASN A 127 10.60 7.00 5.42
N ALA A 128 11.88 6.66 5.33
CA ALA A 128 12.90 7.41 4.61
C ALA A 128 13.49 6.61 3.45
N LEU A 129 12.70 5.72 2.82
CA LEU A 129 13.17 4.85 1.74
C LEU A 129 13.55 5.69 0.52
N ASP A 130 14.81 5.61 0.09
CA ASP A 130 15.29 6.27 -1.15
C ASP A 130 15.09 5.42 -2.41
N SER A 131 14.94 4.11 -2.21
CA SER A 131 14.80 3.09 -3.25
C SER A 131 14.13 1.85 -2.66
N ILE A 132 13.49 1.05 -3.52
CA ILE A 132 12.90 -0.22 -3.10
C ILE A 132 12.92 -1.26 -4.21
N TYR A 133 13.39 -2.47 -3.90
CA TYR A 133 13.44 -3.59 -4.84
C TYR A 133 12.19 -4.47 -4.70
N LEU A 134 11.22 -4.29 -5.61
CA LEU A 134 9.91 -4.95 -5.53
C LEU A 134 9.86 -6.37 -6.12
N SER A 135 10.93 -6.89 -6.74
CA SER A 135 10.89 -8.21 -7.40
C SER A 135 10.40 -9.37 -6.51
N PRO A 136 10.73 -9.44 -5.21
CA PRO A 136 10.19 -10.47 -4.33
C PRO A 136 8.65 -10.49 -4.27
N LEU A 137 8.01 -9.33 -4.44
CA LEU A 137 6.55 -9.23 -4.39
C LEU A 137 5.86 -9.87 -5.61
N ALA A 138 6.60 -10.21 -6.67
CA ALA A 138 6.03 -10.98 -7.79
C ALA A 138 5.48 -12.35 -7.34
N MET A 139 5.99 -12.90 -6.24
CA MET A 139 5.49 -14.14 -5.63
C MET A 139 4.27 -13.94 -4.73
N CYS A 140 4.04 -12.72 -4.23
CA CYS A 140 2.93 -12.37 -3.34
C CYS A 140 1.62 -12.18 -4.12
N THR A 141 1.13 -13.23 -4.77
CA THR A 141 -0.06 -13.17 -5.65
C THR A 141 -1.37 -12.81 -4.91
N ALA A 142 -1.39 -13.00 -3.58
CA ALA A 142 -2.48 -12.60 -2.69
C ALA A 142 -2.45 -11.11 -2.29
N LEU A 143 -1.41 -10.35 -2.66
CA LEU A 143 -1.24 -8.96 -2.25
C LEU A 143 -2.38 -8.09 -2.76
N ARG A 144 -3.00 -7.33 -1.85
CA ARG A 144 -4.17 -6.46 -2.10
C ARG A 144 -3.87 -4.99 -1.87
N ASP A 145 -3.04 -4.66 -0.90
CA ASP A 145 -2.72 -3.28 -0.53
C ASP A 145 -1.21 -3.12 -0.36
N LEU A 146 -0.60 -2.30 -1.22
CA LEU A 146 0.80 -1.92 -1.14
C LEU A 146 0.92 -0.43 -0.87
N ARG A 147 1.52 -0.09 0.28
CA ARG A 147 1.65 1.29 0.73
C ARG A 147 3.12 1.69 0.83
N LEU A 148 3.56 2.53 -0.11
CA LEU A 148 4.90 3.10 -0.18
C LEU A 148 4.89 4.63 -0.10
N HIS A 149 3.72 5.22 0.11
CA HIS A 149 3.55 6.66 0.15
C HIS A 149 4.32 7.33 1.30
N ARG A 150 4.67 8.61 1.11
CA ARG A 150 5.49 9.40 2.06
C ARG A 150 6.86 8.75 2.33
N ASN A 151 7.60 8.48 1.27
CA ASN A 151 9.00 8.07 1.34
C ASN A 151 9.85 9.07 0.53
N LEU A 152 11.10 8.71 0.27
CA LEU A 152 12.06 9.49 -0.51
C LEU A 152 12.43 8.78 -1.82
N ILE A 153 11.53 7.93 -2.35
CA ILE A 153 11.81 7.10 -3.52
C ILE A 153 11.96 7.98 -4.77
N GLU A 154 13.17 8.06 -5.31
CA GLU A 154 13.51 8.85 -6.50
C GLU A 154 13.24 8.11 -7.82
N GLU A 155 13.34 6.79 -7.80
CA GLU A 155 13.07 5.91 -8.93
C GLU A 155 12.34 4.65 -8.46
N ILE A 156 11.30 4.23 -9.18
CA ILE A 156 10.52 3.04 -8.82
C ILE A 156 10.23 2.16 -10.03
N ASN A 157 10.57 0.88 -9.91
CA ASN A 157 10.20 -0.15 -10.87
C ASN A 157 9.02 -0.99 -10.34
N ILE A 158 7.84 -0.78 -10.90
CA ILE A 158 6.62 -1.50 -10.54
C ILE A 158 6.32 -2.74 -11.41
N ALA A 159 7.23 -3.13 -12.33
CA ALA A 159 7.06 -4.30 -13.18
C ALA A 159 6.75 -5.61 -12.42
N PRO A 160 7.36 -5.90 -11.25
CA PRO A 160 7.02 -7.08 -10.45
C PRO A 160 5.54 -7.15 -10.07
N LEU A 161 4.89 -6.00 -9.85
CA LEU A 161 3.50 -5.93 -9.42
C LEU A 161 2.52 -6.47 -10.47
N ALA A 162 2.92 -6.61 -11.74
CA ALA A 162 2.10 -7.25 -12.77
C ALA A 162 1.65 -8.68 -12.41
N HIS A 163 2.34 -9.35 -11.47
CA HIS A 163 1.99 -10.68 -10.96
C HIS A 163 1.01 -10.65 -9.76
N CYS A 164 0.89 -9.51 -9.09
CA CYS A 164 -0.01 -9.29 -7.95
C CYS A 164 -1.46 -9.10 -8.42
N LYS A 165 -2.08 -10.13 -9.04
CA LYS A 165 -3.42 -10.03 -9.65
C LYS A 165 -4.54 -9.64 -8.68
N SER A 166 -4.30 -9.84 -7.38
CA SER A 166 -5.24 -9.47 -6.32
C SER A 166 -5.09 -8.02 -5.87
N LEU A 167 -4.15 -7.23 -6.43
CA LEU A 167 -3.87 -5.88 -5.97
C LEU A 167 -5.07 -4.97 -6.23
N GLU A 168 -5.55 -4.35 -5.15
CA GLU A 168 -6.70 -3.43 -5.13
C GLU A 168 -6.24 -1.99 -4.90
N TYR A 169 -5.22 -1.78 -4.07
CA TYR A 169 -4.74 -0.47 -3.66
C TYR A 169 -3.23 -0.35 -3.87
N LEU A 170 -2.83 0.66 -4.62
CA LEU A 170 -1.43 1.01 -4.82
C LEU A 170 -1.19 2.47 -4.43
N ARG A 171 -0.46 2.67 -3.32
CA ARG A 171 -0.17 4.01 -2.79
C ARG A 171 1.30 4.35 -2.95
N LEU A 172 1.60 5.23 -3.92
CA LEU A 172 2.94 5.71 -4.22
C LEU A 172 3.09 7.21 -3.98
N ASP A 173 2.01 7.89 -3.56
CA ASP A 173 1.95 9.33 -3.38
C ASP A 173 3.03 9.87 -2.43
N ARG A 174 3.39 11.14 -2.60
CA ARG A 174 4.40 11.84 -1.78
C ARG A 174 5.75 11.14 -1.80
N ASN A 175 6.22 10.80 -2.99
CA ASN A 175 7.59 10.41 -3.27
C ASN A 175 8.20 11.35 -4.33
N PRO A 176 9.52 11.56 -4.34
CA PRO A 176 10.17 12.49 -5.25
C PRO A 176 10.40 11.95 -6.69
N PHE A 177 9.92 10.75 -7.03
CA PHE A 177 10.08 10.23 -8.40
C PHE A 177 9.42 11.11 -9.47
N ILE A 178 10.13 11.27 -10.58
CA ILE A 178 9.77 12.20 -11.68
C ILE A 178 9.11 11.51 -12.88
N GLU A 179 9.12 10.17 -12.89
CA GLU A 179 8.51 9.34 -13.92
C GLU A 179 8.06 8.01 -13.32
N ILE A 180 7.10 7.37 -13.99
CA ILE A 180 6.63 6.04 -13.64
C ILE A 180 6.07 5.33 -14.88
N ASP A 181 6.51 4.10 -15.12
CA ASP A 181 5.91 3.23 -16.14
C ASP A 181 4.67 2.54 -15.57
N LEU A 182 3.49 2.89 -16.07
CA LEU A 182 2.23 2.29 -15.66
C LEU A 182 1.86 1.01 -16.42
N ASN A 183 2.62 0.59 -17.44
CA ASN A 183 2.32 -0.62 -18.22
C ASN A 183 2.04 -1.89 -17.38
N PRO A 184 2.75 -2.14 -16.26
CA PRO A 184 2.47 -3.28 -15.38
C PRO A 184 1.03 -3.30 -14.83
N LEU A 185 0.41 -2.13 -14.65
CA LEU A 185 -0.95 -2.00 -14.11
C LEU A 185 -2.02 -2.51 -15.09
N SER A 186 -1.73 -2.58 -16.39
CA SER A 186 -2.65 -3.15 -17.40
C SER A 186 -3.07 -4.59 -17.09
N LYS A 187 -2.28 -5.27 -16.26
CA LYS A 187 -2.49 -6.66 -15.85
C LYS A 187 -3.30 -6.80 -14.57
N LEU A 188 -3.69 -5.70 -13.93
CA LEU A 188 -4.30 -5.64 -12.60
C LEU A 188 -5.80 -5.30 -12.69
N LYS A 189 -6.59 -6.27 -13.12
CA LYS A 189 -8.04 -6.12 -13.31
C LYS A 189 -8.81 -5.81 -12.01
N ASN A 190 -8.22 -6.13 -10.86
CA ASN A 190 -8.77 -5.85 -9.53
C ASN A 190 -8.31 -4.51 -8.94
N LEU A 191 -7.46 -3.73 -9.62
CA LEU A 191 -7.00 -2.44 -9.10
C LEU A 191 -8.18 -1.49 -8.96
N ARG A 192 -8.41 -0.99 -7.75
CA ARG A 192 -9.51 -0.10 -7.38
C ARG A 192 -9.05 1.32 -7.23
N GLU A 193 -7.90 1.55 -6.60
CA GLU A 193 -7.39 2.91 -6.41
C GLU A 193 -5.88 3.01 -6.63
N LEU A 194 -5.50 4.03 -7.38
CA LEU A 194 -4.11 4.41 -7.65
C LEU A 194 -3.86 5.81 -7.09
N PHE A 195 -2.90 5.91 -6.18
CA PHE A 195 -2.48 7.17 -5.57
C PHE A 195 -1.08 7.57 -6.04
N LEU A 196 -1.01 8.67 -6.79
CA LEU A 196 0.24 9.27 -7.27
C LEU A 196 0.42 10.71 -6.77
N GLU A 197 -0.48 11.22 -5.94
CA GLU A 197 -0.48 12.64 -5.53
C GLU A 197 0.89 13.11 -5.02
N TYR A 198 1.24 14.37 -5.29
CA TYR A 198 2.50 14.96 -4.82
C TYR A 198 3.78 14.26 -5.34
N CYS A 199 3.71 13.45 -6.39
CA CYS A 199 4.90 12.96 -7.10
C CYS A 199 5.22 13.90 -8.26
N PRO A 200 6.44 14.47 -8.40
CA PRO A 200 6.77 15.50 -9.39
C PRO A 200 6.90 14.98 -10.84
N ILE A 201 5.94 14.17 -11.28
CA ILE A 201 5.83 13.55 -12.61
C ILE A 201 5.57 14.59 -13.71
N LEU A 202 6.42 14.62 -14.73
CA LEU A 202 6.30 15.58 -15.84
C LEU A 202 5.38 15.08 -16.97
N LEU A 203 5.39 13.78 -17.23
CA LEU A 203 4.60 13.11 -18.25
C LEU A 203 3.99 11.84 -17.66
N LEU A 204 2.69 11.63 -17.88
CA LEU A 204 1.97 10.46 -17.38
C LEU A 204 1.09 9.87 -18.48
N GLU A 205 1.39 8.65 -18.90
CA GLU A 205 0.60 7.90 -19.88
C GLU A 205 -0.48 7.07 -19.17
N LEU A 206 -1.75 7.30 -19.51
CA LEU A 206 -2.90 6.63 -18.87
C LEU A 206 -3.41 5.42 -19.65
N ASP A 207 -2.85 5.07 -20.82
CA ASP A 207 -3.29 3.91 -21.60
C ASP A 207 -3.35 2.61 -20.79
N PRO A 208 -2.36 2.28 -19.93
CA PRO A 208 -2.42 1.06 -19.12
C PRO A 208 -3.58 1.05 -18.12
N ILE A 209 -4.08 2.21 -17.73
CA ILE A 209 -5.18 2.36 -16.77
C ILE A 209 -6.53 2.00 -17.41
N ALA A 210 -6.67 2.10 -18.73
CA ALA A 210 -7.89 1.66 -19.44
C ALA A 210 -8.23 0.19 -19.19
N GLU A 211 -7.21 -0.63 -18.94
CA GLU A 211 -7.35 -2.06 -18.67
C GLU A 211 -7.74 -2.36 -17.21
N CYS A 212 -7.68 -1.38 -16.30
CA CYS A 212 -8.05 -1.53 -14.90
C CYS A 212 -9.59 -1.47 -14.72
N GLU A 213 -10.28 -2.55 -15.05
CA GLU A 213 -11.76 -2.62 -15.11
C GLU A 213 -12.46 -2.31 -13.77
N SER A 214 -11.79 -2.58 -12.65
CA SER A 214 -12.30 -2.32 -11.30
C SER A 214 -11.97 -0.93 -10.77
N LEU A 215 -11.30 -0.07 -11.53
CA LEU A 215 -10.81 1.21 -11.04
C LEU A 215 -11.96 2.12 -10.59
N GLU A 216 -11.89 2.57 -9.35
CA GLU A 216 -12.83 3.45 -8.68
C GLU A 216 -12.22 4.83 -8.40
N GLY A 217 -10.92 4.92 -8.11
CA GLY A 217 -10.26 6.16 -7.72
C GLY A 217 -8.92 6.36 -8.41
N LEU A 218 -8.71 7.56 -8.96
CA LEU A 218 -7.46 7.98 -9.56
C LEU A 218 -7.04 9.34 -8.99
N TRP A 219 -5.96 9.34 -8.23
CA TRP A 219 -5.52 10.49 -7.43
C TRP A 219 -4.22 11.06 -7.98
N LEU A 220 -4.33 12.11 -8.79
CA LEU A 220 -3.25 12.72 -9.59
C LEU A 220 -3.01 14.18 -9.19
N ARG A 221 -3.33 14.54 -7.94
CA ARG A 221 -3.13 15.90 -7.44
C ARG A 221 -1.65 16.25 -7.45
N LYS A 222 -1.29 17.42 -7.96
CA LYS A 222 0.05 18.00 -7.85
C LYS A 222 1.17 17.12 -8.42
N LEU A 223 0.95 16.57 -9.61
CA LEU A 223 1.97 15.83 -10.33
C LEU A 223 3.01 16.73 -11.02
N ARG A 224 2.65 17.97 -11.38
CA ARG A 224 3.40 18.86 -12.31
C ARG A 224 3.21 18.54 -13.79
N VAL A 225 2.31 17.62 -14.11
CA VAL A 225 1.85 17.36 -15.47
C VAL A 225 1.25 18.63 -16.09
N TRP A 226 1.54 18.85 -17.37
CA TRP A 226 1.13 20.02 -18.17
C TRP A 226 -0.03 19.72 -19.14
N ASP A 227 -0.28 18.44 -19.43
CA ASP A 227 -1.44 17.96 -20.17
C ASP A 227 -1.87 16.56 -19.71
N PHE A 228 -3.18 16.31 -19.63
CA PHE A 228 -3.73 15.01 -19.30
C PHE A 228 -4.51 14.44 -20.48
N GLU A 229 -4.01 13.36 -21.08
CA GLU A 229 -4.80 12.59 -22.03
C GLU A 229 -5.77 11.67 -21.29
N LEU A 230 -7.03 12.10 -21.17
CA LEU A 230 -8.07 11.36 -20.43
C LEU A 230 -8.80 10.31 -21.28
N ASN A 231 -8.51 10.19 -22.58
CA ASN A 231 -9.13 9.22 -23.49
C ASN A 231 -9.15 7.78 -22.93
N PRO A 232 -8.06 7.26 -22.34
CA PRO A 232 -8.05 5.92 -21.75
C PRO A 232 -9.13 5.70 -20.69
N LEU A 233 -9.51 6.74 -19.94
CA LEU A 233 -10.48 6.64 -18.85
C LEU A 233 -11.91 6.34 -19.34
N GLN A 234 -12.21 6.47 -20.64
CA GLN A 234 -13.52 6.12 -21.18
C GLN A 234 -13.92 4.65 -20.91
N HIS A 235 -12.93 3.78 -20.68
CA HIS A 235 -13.12 2.35 -20.39
C HIS A 235 -13.34 2.08 -18.89
N CYS A 236 -12.98 3.00 -18.00
CA CYS A 236 -13.08 2.87 -16.55
C CYS A 236 -14.54 3.08 -16.06
N LYS A 237 -15.44 2.13 -16.35
CA LYS A 237 -16.87 2.24 -16.02
C LYS A 237 -17.17 2.31 -14.51
N ASN A 238 -16.22 1.90 -13.67
CA ASN A 238 -16.33 1.94 -12.22
C ASN A 238 -15.76 3.22 -11.59
N LEU A 239 -15.15 4.12 -12.37
CA LEU A 239 -14.50 5.32 -11.86
C LEU A 239 -15.51 6.21 -11.13
N LYS A 240 -15.21 6.54 -9.87
CA LYS A 240 -16.01 7.38 -8.96
C LYS A 240 -15.29 8.67 -8.59
N TRP A 241 -13.97 8.61 -8.42
CA TRP A 241 -13.15 9.73 -7.97
C TRP A 241 -11.99 9.97 -8.93
N LEU A 242 -11.85 11.22 -9.38
CA LEU A 242 -10.72 11.68 -10.17
C LEU A 242 -10.25 13.02 -9.61
N ASP A 243 -9.00 13.07 -9.14
CA ASP A 243 -8.38 14.31 -8.69
C ASP A 243 -7.24 14.71 -9.63
N LEU A 244 -7.41 15.84 -10.33
CA LEU A 244 -6.44 16.45 -11.24
C LEU A 244 -5.94 17.81 -10.72
N SER A 245 -6.27 18.18 -9.47
CA SER A 245 -6.00 19.50 -8.91
C SER A 245 -4.51 19.78 -8.67
N GLU A 246 -4.16 21.06 -8.52
CA GLU A 246 -2.79 21.54 -8.30
C GLU A 246 -1.77 21.10 -9.37
N ASN A 247 -2.22 20.80 -10.58
CA ASN A 247 -1.35 20.54 -11.72
C ASN A 247 -1.06 21.81 -12.54
N LYS A 248 -0.31 21.66 -13.65
CA LYS A 248 0.04 22.77 -14.55
C LYS A 248 -0.78 22.75 -15.84
N VAL A 249 -2.00 22.22 -15.78
CA VAL A 249 -2.86 21.98 -16.94
C VAL A 249 -3.91 23.11 -17.09
N PRO A 250 -3.80 24.01 -18.08
CA PRO A 250 -4.80 25.08 -18.25
C PRO A 250 -6.13 24.56 -18.81
N PHE A 251 -6.09 23.62 -19.75
CA PHE A 251 -7.26 23.05 -20.42
C PHE A 251 -7.37 21.57 -20.12
N ILE A 252 -8.55 21.10 -19.72
CA ILE A 252 -8.78 19.68 -19.41
C ILE A 252 -9.86 19.16 -20.34
N GLU A 253 -9.50 18.24 -21.24
CA GLU A 253 -10.43 17.57 -22.13
C GLU A 253 -11.21 16.49 -21.35
N VAL A 254 -12.52 16.68 -21.17
CA VAL A 254 -13.35 15.80 -20.33
C VAL A 254 -14.34 14.95 -21.13
N THR A 255 -14.25 14.89 -22.46
CA THR A 255 -15.15 14.10 -23.32
C THR A 255 -15.17 12.63 -22.90
N ALA A 256 -14.00 12.05 -22.66
CA ALA A 256 -13.85 10.66 -22.23
C ALA A 256 -14.64 10.36 -20.95
N LEU A 257 -14.71 11.33 -20.02
CA LEU A 257 -15.36 11.17 -18.71
C LEU A 257 -16.89 11.08 -18.79
N PHE A 258 -17.53 11.51 -19.90
CA PHE A 258 -18.96 11.25 -20.13
C PHE A 258 -19.27 9.75 -20.24
N HIS A 259 -18.27 8.91 -20.52
CA HIS A 259 -18.41 7.45 -20.59
C HIS A 259 -18.16 6.74 -19.25
N CYS A 260 -17.96 7.50 -18.16
CA CYS A 260 -17.77 7.03 -16.78
C CYS A 260 -19.06 7.26 -15.96
N PRO A 261 -20.09 6.40 -16.08
CA PRO A 261 -21.42 6.68 -15.50
C PRO A 261 -21.44 6.76 -13.97
N LYS A 262 -20.44 6.17 -13.30
CA LYS A 262 -20.31 6.17 -11.83
C LYS A 262 -19.49 7.34 -11.29
N LEU A 263 -18.98 8.25 -12.15
CA LEU A 263 -18.12 9.34 -11.70
C LEU A 263 -18.91 10.28 -10.78
N GLN A 264 -18.53 10.32 -9.50
CA GLN A 264 -19.21 11.10 -8.46
C GLN A 264 -18.53 12.44 -8.19
N ARG A 265 -17.21 12.48 -8.36
CA ARG A 265 -16.38 13.63 -8.07
C ARG A 265 -15.22 13.70 -9.05
N ILE A 266 -15.13 14.83 -9.73
CA ILE A 266 -13.91 15.31 -10.39
C ILE A 266 -13.42 16.54 -9.63
N VAL A 267 -12.13 16.59 -9.33
CA VAL A 267 -11.50 17.75 -8.70
C VAL A 267 -10.54 18.36 -9.70
N ILE A 268 -10.83 19.59 -10.11
CA ILE A 268 -10.00 20.44 -10.97
C ILE A 268 -9.92 21.82 -10.30
N ASP A 269 -8.82 22.53 -10.52
CA ASP A 269 -8.63 23.88 -10.03
C ASP A 269 -9.66 24.84 -10.66
N VAL A 270 -9.93 25.93 -9.94
CA VAL A 270 -10.85 26.98 -10.41
C VAL A 270 -10.35 27.61 -11.70
N SER A 271 -9.03 27.71 -11.87
CA SER A 271 -8.38 28.24 -13.07
C SER A 271 -8.39 27.29 -14.27
N ASN A 272 -8.71 26.00 -14.09
CA ASN A 272 -8.78 25.08 -15.22
C ASN A 272 -10.04 25.35 -16.05
N ILE A 273 -9.88 25.27 -17.38
CA ILE A 273 -10.95 25.40 -18.35
C ILE A 273 -11.29 23.99 -18.87
N PRO A 274 -12.35 23.34 -18.36
CA PRO A 274 -12.77 22.05 -18.88
C PRO A 274 -13.37 22.23 -20.29
N THR A 275 -12.97 21.38 -21.23
CA THR A 275 -13.51 21.36 -22.59
C THR A 275 -14.11 20.01 -22.92
N ALA A 276 -15.14 19.96 -23.76
CA ALA A 276 -15.73 18.71 -24.23
C ALA A 276 -16.27 18.82 -25.66
N SER A 277 -16.32 17.69 -26.36
CA SER A 277 -16.90 17.56 -27.70
C SER A 277 -18.38 17.92 -27.72
N THR A 278 -18.87 18.60 -28.75
CA THR A 278 -20.31 18.88 -28.87
C THR A 278 -21.13 17.59 -29.02
N LYS A 279 -20.51 16.49 -29.47
CA LYS A 279 -21.12 15.16 -29.62
C LYS A 279 -21.65 14.59 -28.30
N VAL A 280 -21.02 14.91 -27.16
CA VAL A 280 -21.45 14.43 -25.84
C VAL A 280 -22.36 15.42 -25.11
N ARG A 281 -22.71 16.54 -25.75
CA ARG A 281 -23.52 17.61 -25.14
C ARG A 281 -24.94 17.17 -24.79
N SER A 282 -25.54 16.31 -25.60
CA SER A 282 -26.88 15.75 -25.33
C SER A 282 -26.85 14.56 -24.36
N ILE A 283 -25.67 14.01 -24.06
CA ILE A 283 -25.52 12.88 -23.15
C ILE A 283 -25.75 13.34 -21.71
N LYS A 284 -26.44 12.51 -20.93
CA LYS A 284 -26.58 12.70 -19.49
C LYS A 284 -25.20 12.66 -18.85
N ALA A 285 -24.77 13.77 -18.26
CA ALA A 285 -23.49 13.84 -17.57
C ALA A 285 -23.51 12.93 -16.32
N PRO A 286 -22.39 12.27 -15.99
CA PRO A 286 -22.25 11.63 -14.70
C PRO A 286 -22.25 12.66 -13.57
N PRO A 287 -22.64 12.29 -12.33
CA PRO A 287 -22.82 13.23 -11.22
C PRO A 287 -21.63 14.17 -10.94
N GLY A 288 -20.41 13.69 -11.14
CA GLY A 288 -19.18 14.47 -10.97
C GLY A 288 -19.04 15.58 -12.02
N LEU A 289 -19.34 15.28 -13.29
CA LEU A 289 -19.30 16.28 -14.37
C LEU A 289 -20.48 17.23 -14.33
N ASP A 290 -21.65 16.78 -13.88
CA ASP A 290 -22.86 17.60 -13.81
C ASP A 290 -22.63 18.85 -12.93
N LYS A 291 -21.87 18.70 -11.84
CA LYS A 291 -21.47 19.79 -10.93
C LYS A 291 -20.61 20.87 -11.59
N ILE A 292 -19.93 20.57 -12.70
CA ILE A 292 -19.08 21.51 -13.43
C ILE A 292 -19.59 21.77 -14.86
N ARG A 293 -20.78 21.27 -15.21
CA ARG A 293 -21.31 21.26 -16.58
C ARG A 293 -21.41 22.66 -17.18
N ASP A 294 -21.83 23.64 -16.38
CA ASP A 294 -21.95 25.04 -16.80
C ASP A 294 -20.59 25.71 -17.08
N ARG A 295 -19.49 25.14 -16.58
CA ARG A 295 -18.12 25.59 -16.86
C ARG A 295 -17.52 24.94 -18.10
N ILE A 296 -18.14 23.90 -18.66
CA ILE A 296 -17.58 23.16 -19.81
C ILE A 296 -17.68 24.01 -21.07
N TYR A 297 -16.54 24.28 -21.70
CA TYR A 297 -16.48 24.88 -23.01
C TYR A 297 -16.66 23.81 -24.10
N TRP A 298 -17.77 23.88 -24.82
CA TRP A 298 -18.14 22.92 -25.86
C TRP A 298 -17.50 23.30 -27.19
N LYS A 299 -16.69 22.39 -27.76
CA LYS A 299 -16.04 22.59 -29.05
C LYS A 299 -15.90 21.27 -29.79
N ASP A 300 -15.89 21.32 -31.12
CA ASP A 300 -15.52 20.16 -31.92
C ASP A 300 -14.02 20.17 -32.16
N PHE A 301 -13.38 19.05 -31.88
CA PHE A 301 -11.97 18.82 -32.21
C PHE A 301 -11.95 18.38 -33.67
N THR A 302 -11.41 19.24 -34.53
CA THR A 302 -11.14 18.95 -35.95
C THR A 302 -9.99 17.98 -36.10
#